data_AF-A0A7Y1TD84-F1
#
_entry.id   AF-A0A7Y1TD84-F1
#
_cell.length_a   1.000
_cell.length_b   1.000
_cell.length_c   1.000
_cell.angle_alpha   90.00
_cell.angle_beta   90.00
_cell.angle_gamma   90.00
#
_symmetry.space_group_name_H-M   'P 1'
#
loop_
_entity.id
_entity.type
_entity.pdbx_description
1 polymer ?
#
loop_
_entity_poly.entity_id
_entity_poly.type
_entity_poly.pdbx_seq_one_letter_code
_entity_poly.pdbx_strand_id
1 'polypeptide(L)'
;MSSHQGLRRKAHFLGTKIKSLRKRNNLTLEDLSVRCVQIDADAGPSVSYLSMIENGKRVPSERLLEIIAEIFQKKTSWFFDESLDDEAIDTAPAAAVSGMPLEPGFLFSESLLQLAIPELLAQTGTTGRQFAHLLIRAHQESRQNRFPDIERAAESVGKKQFPMHVDNLFAIARDLGLNVQWFDNSTFEDKGESDQPLSTLVRSFFDAPDKVYLNRELEKDPARLKFDLANHIGHMVLHGGDGARAPQVSGGRVTGRRHDGESMNVDAKDILYAWRDFECSYFAAALLAPKTPFRQFLARQAYAIDAGDKIDLTKTLVMRRMPSVSPYPHWHYFDAYPPGNLRAVYRGNGIPLPWGNMTLVSDPCQHWAVFRMLNTRSTEPSSQISVLRSGDDKRLYCCQSIRSEDAAGNPHVLCAGVDLAPALAAQNIDAKRTIDMIEASCNSSGGSAPIPTEARKQLESISKILNIGWIEQGAATDATIICQRSSSCPRDKHCLGKAPPKLKPQIDKIREAVLNA
;
A
#
# COMPACT_ATOMS: atom_id res chain seq x y z
N MET A 1 46.33 25.17 13.20
CA MET A 1 44.86 25.31 13.40
C MET A 1 44.04 25.46 12.10
N SER A 2 44.54 25.03 10.92
CA SER A 2 43.82 25.15 9.63
C SER A 2 43.24 23.82 9.08
N SER A 3 43.72 22.65 9.55
CA SER A 3 43.29 21.34 9.02
C SER A 3 41.90 20.87 9.47
N HIS A 4 41.43 21.31 10.65
CA HIS A 4 40.15 20.86 11.21
C HIS A 4 38.90 21.40 10.48
N GLN A 5 39.01 22.53 9.76
CA GLN A 5 37.89 23.05 8.95
C GLN A 5 37.67 22.22 7.67
N GLY A 6 38.72 21.62 7.09
CA GLY A 6 38.62 20.78 5.90
C GLY A 6 37.95 19.42 6.16
N LEU A 7 38.20 18.83 7.33
CA LEU A 7 37.59 17.56 7.76
C LEU A 7 36.06 17.65 7.92
N ARG A 8 35.55 18.78 8.42
CA ARG A 8 34.09 18.99 8.56
C ARG A 8 33.36 19.12 7.22
N ARG A 9 34.01 19.65 6.17
CA ARG A 9 33.42 19.76 4.82
C ARG A 9 33.46 18.45 4.02
N LYS A 10 34.37 17.52 4.34
CA LYS A 10 34.51 16.24 3.61
C LYS A 10 33.78 15.05 4.25
N ALA A 11 33.11 15.27 5.38
CA ALA A 11 32.50 14.20 6.17
C ALA A 11 31.01 13.95 5.85
N HIS A 12 30.44 14.57 4.80
CA HIS A 12 29.01 14.49 4.51
C HIS A 12 28.50 13.06 4.26
N PHE A 13 29.33 12.19 3.68
CA PHE A 13 29.00 10.79 3.39
C PHE A 13 29.69 9.79 4.33
N LEU A 14 30.50 10.25 5.29
CA LEU A 14 31.28 9.39 6.15
C LEU A 14 30.38 8.47 6.98
N GLY A 15 29.36 9.04 7.64
CA GLY A 15 28.40 8.27 8.43
C GLY A 15 27.65 7.24 7.59
N THR A 16 27.20 7.66 6.41
CA THR A 16 26.51 6.83 5.41
C THR A 16 27.34 5.63 4.97
N LYS A 17 28.63 5.86 4.69
CA LYS A 17 29.57 4.83 4.28
C LYS A 17 29.80 3.78 5.36
N ILE A 18 29.96 4.22 6.61
CA ILE A 18 30.08 3.32 7.76
C ILE A 18 28.80 2.50 7.92
N LYS A 19 27.63 3.15 7.85
CA LYS A 19 26.31 2.49 7.92
C LYS A 19 26.12 1.47 6.81
N SER A 20 26.52 1.80 5.59
CA SER A 20 26.44 0.93 4.40
C SER A 20 27.32 -0.31 4.58
N LEU A 21 28.59 -0.13 4.93
CA LEU A 21 29.51 -1.25 5.21
C LEU A 21 28.99 -2.16 6.32
N ARG A 22 28.48 -1.57 7.41
CA ARG A 22 27.90 -2.34 8.52
C ARG A 22 26.70 -3.17 8.08
N LYS A 23 25.78 -2.59 7.32
CA LYS A 23 24.58 -3.28 6.81
C LYS A 23 24.90 -4.35 5.76
N ARG A 24 25.80 -4.09 4.81
CA ARG A 24 26.28 -5.08 3.82
C ARG A 24 26.88 -6.33 4.48
N ASN A 25 27.53 -6.16 5.62
CA ASN A 25 28.13 -7.25 6.38
C ASN A 25 27.22 -7.83 7.47
N ASN A 26 25.91 -7.50 7.47
CA ASN A 26 24.91 -7.98 8.44
C ASN A 26 25.29 -7.74 9.92
N LEU A 27 25.97 -6.63 10.21
CA LEU A 27 26.38 -6.27 11.57
C LEU A 27 25.33 -5.37 12.23
N THR A 28 25.00 -5.64 13.50
CA THR A 28 24.28 -4.69 14.36
C THR A 28 25.23 -3.55 14.79
N LEU A 29 24.67 -2.46 15.33
CA LEU A 29 25.49 -1.39 15.92
C LEU A 29 26.32 -1.91 17.11
N GLU A 30 25.78 -2.88 17.85
CA GLU A 30 26.46 -3.55 18.95
C GLU A 30 27.64 -4.38 18.43
N ASP A 31 27.45 -5.17 17.37
CA ASP A 31 28.53 -5.96 16.76
C ASP A 31 29.70 -5.08 16.30
N LEU A 32 29.41 -3.94 15.68
CA LEU A 32 30.46 -3.01 15.25
C LEU A 32 31.15 -2.34 16.45
N SER A 33 30.39 -1.93 17.47
CA SER A 33 30.94 -1.35 18.71
C SER A 33 31.90 -2.32 19.40
N VAL A 34 31.50 -3.58 19.57
CA VAL A 34 32.31 -4.64 20.20
C VAL A 34 33.60 -4.87 19.40
N ARG A 35 33.54 -4.95 18.07
CA ARG A 35 34.73 -5.13 17.23
C ARG A 35 35.71 -3.95 17.34
N CYS A 36 35.20 -2.72 17.41
CA CYS A 36 36.05 -1.55 17.62
C CYS A 36 36.74 -1.61 19.00
N VAL A 37 36.03 -1.99 20.06
CA VAL A 37 36.57 -2.15 21.41
C VAL A 37 37.62 -3.28 21.48
N GLN A 38 37.45 -4.35 20.71
CA GLN A 38 38.41 -5.47 20.63
C GLN A 38 39.76 -5.07 20.01
N ILE A 39 39.75 -4.11 19.08
CA ILE A 39 40.98 -3.59 18.45
C ILE A 39 41.63 -2.55 19.36
N ASP A 40 40.83 -1.62 19.89
CA ASP A 40 41.30 -0.54 20.76
C ASP A 40 40.22 -0.17 21.79
N ALA A 41 40.42 -0.62 23.02
CA ALA A 41 39.46 -0.42 24.10
C ALA A 41 39.26 1.07 24.47
N ASP A 42 40.29 1.90 24.29
CA ASP A 42 40.25 3.32 24.67
C ASP A 42 39.57 4.18 23.59
N ALA A 43 39.66 3.76 22.32
CA ALA A 43 39.04 4.45 21.19
C ALA A 43 37.70 3.84 20.76
N GLY A 44 37.29 2.72 21.37
CA GLY A 44 36.04 2.02 21.10
C GLY A 44 34.80 2.93 21.32
N PRO A 45 33.90 3.04 20.33
CA PRO A 45 32.72 3.88 20.45
C PRO A 45 31.58 3.15 21.16
N SER A 46 30.73 3.88 21.89
CA SER A 46 29.46 3.33 22.35
C SER A 46 28.48 3.15 21.19
N VAL A 47 27.50 2.24 21.36
CA VAL A 47 26.40 2.03 20.40
C VAL A 47 25.68 3.34 20.04
N SER A 48 25.43 4.20 21.04
CA SER A 48 24.81 5.52 20.82
C SER A 48 25.71 6.45 20.02
N TYR A 49 27.02 6.44 20.27
CA TYR A 49 27.97 7.28 19.54
C TYR A 49 28.11 6.85 18.08
N LEU A 50 28.18 5.54 17.80
CA LEU A 50 28.13 5.01 16.42
C LEU A 50 26.84 5.42 15.72
N SER A 51 25.69 5.31 16.38
CA SER A 51 24.40 5.77 15.81
C SER A 51 24.42 7.26 15.46
N MET A 52 25.02 8.11 16.31
CA MET A 52 25.16 9.53 15.99
C MET A 52 26.10 9.78 14.80
N ILE A 53 27.16 8.98 14.65
CA ILE A 53 28.07 9.06 13.48
C ILE A 53 27.33 8.65 12.20
N GLU A 54 26.65 7.49 12.21
CA GLU A 54 25.95 6.96 11.04
C GLU A 54 24.81 7.86 10.54
N ASN A 55 24.19 8.63 11.43
CA ASN A 55 23.15 9.59 11.08
C ASN A 55 23.69 11.01 10.80
N GLY A 56 25.02 11.16 10.65
CA GLY A 56 25.66 12.45 10.33
C GLY A 56 25.60 13.49 11.44
N LYS A 57 25.17 13.13 12.66
CA LYS A 57 25.08 14.03 13.81
C LYS A 57 26.42 14.29 14.47
N ARG A 58 27.38 13.36 14.32
CA ARG A 58 28.75 13.49 14.84
C ARG A 58 29.78 13.01 13.81
N VAL A 59 30.98 13.59 13.90
CA VAL A 59 32.15 13.15 13.13
C VAL A 59 33.05 12.33 14.08
N PRO A 60 33.48 11.12 13.70
CA PRO A 60 34.38 10.32 14.54
C PRO A 60 35.76 10.97 14.66
N SER A 61 36.51 10.59 15.70
CA SER A 61 37.94 10.88 15.75
C SER A 61 38.68 10.14 14.63
N GLU A 62 39.85 10.65 14.25
CA GLU A 62 40.73 9.99 13.27
C GLU A 62 41.09 8.58 13.72
N ARG A 63 41.48 8.40 15.00
CA ARG A 63 41.75 7.11 15.62
C ARG A 63 40.56 6.13 15.52
N LEU A 64 39.33 6.60 15.72
CA LEU A 64 38.15 5.74 15.56
C LEU A 64 37.91 5.38 14.09
N LEU A 65 38.13 6.31 13.17
CA LEU A 65 37.98 6.05 11.75
C LEU A 65 39.02 5.06 11.23
N GLU A 66 40.25 5.10 11.73
CA GLU A 66 41.30 4.13 11.44
C GLU A 66 40.88 2.71 11.84
N ILE A 67 40.32 2.54 13.05
CA ILE A 67 39.81 1.25 13.52
C ILE A 67 38.67 0.75 12.62
N ILE A 68 37.72 1.62 12.27
CA ILE A 68 36.61 1.25 11.38
C ILE A 68 37.14 0.90 9.98
N ALA A 69 38.15 1.63 9.50
CA ALA A 69 38.79 1.37 8.22
C ALA A 69 39.52 0.02 8.21
N GLU A 70 40.18 -0.34 9.31
CA GLU A 70 40.82 -1.65 9.51
C GLU A 70 39.79 -2.79 9.49
N ILE A 71 38.69 -2.67 10.26
CA ILE A 71 37.62 -3.67 10.32
C ILE A 71 37.04 -3.97 8.93
N PHE A 72 36.83 -2.92 8.13
CA PHE A 72 36.23 -3.05 6.79
C PHE A 72 37.26 -3.13 5.66
N GLN A 73 38.55 -3.20 5.96
CA GLN A 73 39.65 -3.23 5.00
C GLN A 73 39.56 -2.12 3.94
N LYS A 74 39.27 -0.89 4.39
CA LYS A 74 39.21 0.32 3.56
C LYS A 74 40.35 1.26 3.93
N LYS A 75 40.71 2.16 3.01
CA LYS A 75 41.59 3.30 3.33
C LYS A 75 40.78 4.39 4.02
N THR A 76 41.35 5.09 5.00
CA THR A 76 40.66 6.21 5.67
C THR A 76 40.19 7.28 4.68
N SER A 77 40.96 7.53 3.62
CA SER A 77 40.60 8.47 2.54
C SER A 77 39.31 8.11 1.80
N TRP A 78 38.92 6.83 1.75
CA TRP A 78 37.67 6.38 1.12
C TRP A 78 36.43 6.92 1.86
N PHE A 79 36.50 7.08 3.19
CA PHE A 79 35.36 7.63 3.95
C PHE A 79 35.15 9.13 3.71
N PHE A 80 36.15 9.81 3.15
CA PHE A 80 36.13 11.24 2.84
C PHE A 80 35.97 11.53 1.34
N ASP A 81 35.97 10.50 0.50
CA ASP A 81 35.63 10.70 -0.90
C ASP A 81 34.13 11.03 -1.00
N GLU A 82 33.78 11.99 -1.86
CA GLU A 82 32.40 12.47 -2.04
C GLU A 82 31.58 11.55 -2.97
N SER A 83 32.05 10.32 -3.22
CA SER A 83 31.34 9.34 -4.03
C SER A 83 30.51 8.40 -3.14
N LEU A 84 29.31 8.08 -3.62
CA LEU A 84 28.51 6.96 -3.12
C LEU A 84 28.83 5.75 -4.00
N ASP A 85 28.95 4.55 -3.41
CA ASP A 85 29.05 3.32 -4.20
C ASP A 85 27.78 3.17 -5.08
N ASP A 86 27.95 2.68 -6.31
CA ASP A 86 26.88 2.58 -7.33
C ASP A 86 25.65 1.78 -6.87
N GLU A 87 25.82 0.86 -5.90
CA GLU A 87 24.73 0.12 -5.26
C GLU A 87 24.39 0.74 -3.89
N ALA A 88 23.57 1.80 -3.91
CA ALA A 88 22.95 2.30 -2.69
C ALA A 88 22.10 1.19 -2.05
N ILE A 89 22.38 0.85 -0.79
CA ILE A 89 21.55 -0.11 -0.05
C ILE A 89 20.18 0.54 0.14
N ASP A 90 19.13 -0.11 -0.36
CA ASP A 90 17.77 0.23 0.04
C ASP A 90 17.64 -0.04 1.55
N THR A 91 17.64 1.04 2.33
CA THR A 91 17.50 0.98 3.79
C THR A 91 16.04 1.05 4.22
N ALA A 92 15.11 1.22 3.28
CA ALA A 92 13.69 1.18 3.59
C ALA A 92 13.22 -0.27 3.83
N PRO A 93 12.17 -0.47 4.63
CA PRO A 93 11.47 -1.74 4.67
C PRO A 93 11.04 -2.14 3.25
N ALA A 94 11.07 -3.44 2.93
CA ALA A 94 10.57 -3.94 1.66
C ALA A 94 9.15 -3.40 1.40
N ALA A 95 9.01 -2.53 0.41
CA ALA A 95 7.76 -1.86 0.06
C ALA A 95 7.43 -2.09 -1.43
N ALA A 96 6.22 -1.69 -1.85
CA ALA A 96 5.77 -1.80 -3.24
C ALA A 96 6.57 -0.95 -4.23
N VAL A 97 7.28 0.06 -3.71
CA VAL A 97 8.24 0.89 -4.43
C VAL A 97 9.51 0.81 -3.60
N SER A 98 10.66 0.56 -4.25
CA SER A 98 11.95 0.59 -3.56
C SER A 98 12.11 1.93 -2.85
N GLY A 99 12.60 1.88 -1.61
CA GLY A 99 12.85 3.07 -0.83
C GLY A 99 13.90 3.94 -1.51
N MET A 100 13.80 5.25 -1.28
CA MET A 100 14.88 6.15 -1.64
C MET A 100 15.91 6.19 -0.50
N PRO A 101 17.21 6.01 -0.78
CA PRO A 101 18.23 6.25 0.23
C PRO A 101 18.19 7.73 0.65
N LEU A 102 18.00 7.99 1.94
CA LEU A 102 17.92 9.34 2.50
C LEU A 102 19.33 9.88 2.81
N GLU A 103 20.13 10.08 1.76
CA GLU A 103 21.54 10.44 1.88
C GLU A 103 21.93 11.61 0.95
N PRO A 104 22.72 12.59 1.41
CA PRO A 104 23.20 12.77 2.79
C PRO A 104 22.08 13.02 3.80
N GLY A 105 22.10 12.31 4.94
CA GLY A 105 21.02 12.34 5.94
C GLY A 105 20.60 13.73 6.45
N PHE A 106 21.50 14.72 6.42
CA PHE A 106 21.15 16.09 6.84
C PHE A 106 20.12 16.78 5.92
N LEU A 107 20.06 16.42 4.63
CA LEU A 107 19.07 16.96 3.68
C LEU A 107 17.65 16.44 3.96
N PHE A 108 17.55 15.31 4.66
CA PHE A 108 16.31 14.65 5.03
C PHE A 108 15.98 14.86 6.52
N SER A 109 16.50 15.93 7.13
CA SER A 109 16.13 16.32 8.48
C SER A 109 14.64 16.70 8.55
N GLU A 110 14.02 16.47 9.71
CA GLU A 110 12.59 16.75 9.91
C GLU A 110 12.23 18.20 9.51
N SER A 111 13.06 19.18 9.87
CA SER A 111 12.87 20.58 9.51
C SER A 111 12.94 20.85 8.01
N LEU A 112 13.86 20.19 7.27
CA LEU A 112 13.94 20.37 5.82
C LEU A 112 12.79 19.66 5.10
N LEU A 113 12.38 18.49 5.59
CA LEU A 113 11.21 17.78 5.05
C LEU A 113 9.92 18.57 5.28
N GLN A 114 9.73 19.17 6.46
CA GLN A 114 8.58 20.03 6.75
C GLN A 114 8.50 21.27 5.82
N LEU A 115 9.64 21.73 5.29
CA LEU A 115 9.69 22.83 4.32
C LEU A 115 9.54 22.34 2.87
N ALA A 116 10.20 21.25 2.50
CA ALA A 116 10.25 20.75 1.11
C ALA A 116 8.99 20.00 0.70
N ILE A 117 8.31 19.30 1.62
CA ILE A 117 7.11 18.52 1.30
C ILE A 117 5.96 19.42 0.83
N PRO A 118 5.57 20.50 1.53
CA PRO A 118 4.52 21.39 1.05
C PRO A 118 4.80 21.97 -0.33
N GLU A 119 6.06 22.37 -0.59
CA GLU A 119 6.50 22.87 -1.89
C GLU A 119 6.37 21.80 -2.98
N LEU A 120 6.82 20.56 -2.71
CA LEU A 120 6.67 19.45 -3.63
C LEU A 120 5.19 19.18 -3.94
N LEU A 121 4.34 19.15 -2.92
CA LEU A 121 2.90 18.91 -3.09
C LEU A 121 2.24 20.02 -3.90
N ALA A 122 2.65 21.27 -3.70
CA ALA A 122 2.17 22.39 -4.50
C ALA A 122 2.59 22.24 -5.97
N GLN A 123 3.86 21.94 -6.23
CA GLN A 123 4.38 21.73 -7.59
C GLN A 123 3.72 20.55 -8.32
N THR A 124 3.33 19.51 -7.58
CA THR A 124 2.65 18.33 -8.15
C THR A 124 1.13 18.44 -8.16
N GLY A 125 0.55 19.53 -7.66
CA GLY A 125 -0.91 19.69 -7.51
C GLY A 125 -1.55 18.63 -6.61
N THR A 126 -0.80 18.10 -5.63
CA THR A 126 -1.28 17.07 -4.71
C THR A 126 -1.88 17.72 -3.48
N THR A 127 -3.15 17.42 -3.19
CA THR A 127 -3.84 18.03 -2.04
C THR A 127 -3.37 17.43 -0.71
N GLY A 128 -3.55 18.17 0.40
CA GLY A 128 -3.21 17.69 1.74
C GLY A 128 -3.90 16.36 2.10
N ARG A 129 -5.14 16.16 1.63
CA ARG A 129 -5.88 14.90 1.82
C ARG A 129 -5.32 13.74 0.99
N GLN A 130 -4.94 13.98 -0.27
CA GLN A 130 -4.27 12.96 -1.09
C GLN A 130 -2.94 12.53 -0.45
N PHE A 131 -2.20 13.50 0.10
CA PHE A 131 -0.97 13.24 0.85
C PHE A 131 -1.25 12.46 2.15
N ALA A 132 -2.30 12.80 2.90
CA ALA A 132 -2.70 12.04 4.08
C ALA A 132 -3.02 10.57 3.75
N HIS A 133 -3.76 10.31 2.67
CA HIS A 133 -4.04 8.95 2.21
C HIS A 133 -2.78 8.19 1.77
N LEU A 134 -1.78 8.88 1.20
CA LEU A 134 -0.47 8.31 0.90
C LEU A 134 0.24 7.85 2.19
N LEU A 135 0.28 8.72 3.21
CA LEU A 135 0.88 8.40 4.51
C LEU A 135 0.18 7.24 5.20
N ILE A 136 -1.16 7.26 5.25
CA ILE A 136 -1.97 6.18 5.81
C ILE A 136 -1.69 4.87 5.10
N ARG A 137 -1.62 4.87 3.77
CA ARG A 137 -1.32 3.65 3.01
C ARG A 137 0.07 3.12 3.32
N ALA A 138 1.10 3.97 3.35
CA ALA A 138 2.45 3.56 3.72
C ALA A 138 2.46 2.96 5.14
N HIS A 139 1.71 3.57 6.07
CA HIS A 139 1.53 3.05 7.42
C HIS A 139 0.87 1.66 7.44
N GLN A 140 -0.23 1.47 6.71
CA GLN A 140 -0.90 0.18 6.56
C GLN A 140 0.01 -0.89 5.96
N GLU A 141 0.76 -0.56 4.90
CA GLU A 141 1.68 -1.48 4.22
C GLU A 141 2.81 -1.90 5.17
N SER A 142 3.42 -0.96 5.91
CA SER A 142 4.48 -1.25 6.89
C SER A 142 4.04 -2.15 8.05
N ARG A 143 2.74 -2.16 8.37
CA ARG A 143 2.14 -2.98 9.44
C ARG A 143 1.41 -4.22 8.93
N GLN A 144 1.50 -4.53 7.63
CA GLN A 144 0.74 -5.62 7.00
C GLN A 144 -0.77 -5.55 7.30
N ASN A 145 -1.32 -4.34 7.39
CA ASN A 145 -2.71 -4.04 7.74
C ASN A 145 -3.19 -4.62 9.09
N ARG A 146 -2.29 -4.74 10.07
CA ARG A 146 -2.60 -5.26 11.42
C ARG A 146 -2.52 -4.15 12.47
N PHE A 147 -3.63 -3.91 13.16
CA PHE A 147 -3.75 -2.87 14.19
C PHE A 147 -4.34 -3.46 15.48
N PRO A 148 -3.53 -4.17 16.29
CA PRO A 148 -4.02 -4.90 17.47
C PRO A 148 -4.77 -4.03 18.49
N ASP A 149 -4.44 -2.75 18.61
CA ASP A 149 -5.09 -1.85 19.56
C ASP A 149 -6.53 -1.53 19.13
N ILE A 150 -6.74 -1.25 17.84
CA ILE A 150 -8.07 -1.03 17.26
C ILE A 150 -8.89 -2.33 17.29
N GLU A 151 -8.26 -3.47 17.01
CA GLU A 151 -8.88 -4.80 17.13
C GLU A 151 -9.38 -5.04 18.56
N ARG A 152 -8.53 -4.79 19.57
CA ARG A 152 -8.90 -4.95 20.98
C ARG A 152 -10.06 -4.03 21.38
N ALA A 153 -10.07 -2.79 20.89
CA ALA A 153 -11.17 -1.86 21.13
C ALA A 153 -12.48 -2.35 20.48
N ALA A 154 -12.44 -2.86 19.26
CA ALA A 154 -13.62 -3.43 18.61
C ALA A 154 -14.10 -4.70 19.33
N GLU A 155 -13.17 -5.55 19.80
CA GLU A 155 -13.49 -6.78 20.54
C GLU A 155 -14.06 -6.50 21.94
N SER A 156 -13.62 -5.45 22.64
CA SER A 156 -14.15 -5.11 23.97
C SER A 156 -15.60 -4.65 23.90
N VAL A 157 -15.96 -3.94 22.82
CA VAL A 157 -17.31 -3.44 22.56
C VAL A 157 -18.21 -4.55 21.99
N GLY A 158 -17.76 -5.21 20.92
CA GLY A 158 -18.54 -6.23 20.22
C GLY A 158 -18.47 -7.63 20.82
N LYS A 159 -17.64 -7.86 21.83
CA LYS A 159 -17.46 -9.14 22.53
C LYS A 159 -17.20 -10.33 21.59
N LYS A 160 -16.52 -10.08 20.46
CA LYS A 160 -16.24 -11.06 19.39
C LYS A 160 -17.49 -11.70 18.78
N GLN A 161 -18.66 -11.08 18.92
CA GLN A 161 -19.89 -11.58 18.34
C GLN A 161 -19.78 -11.63 16.81
N PHE A 162 -20.13 -12.77 16.24
CA PHE A 162 -20.12 -12.99 14.79
C PHE A 162 -21.09 -14.12 14.43
N PRO A 163 -22.03 -13.92 13.48
CA PRO A 163 -22.27 -12.68 12.73
C PRO A 163 -22.86 -11.55 13.59
N MET A 164 -22.59 -10.30 13.20
CA MET A 164 -23.16 -9.11 13.85
C MET A 164 -24.45 -8.70 13.11
N HIS A 165 -25.57 -8.64 13.84
CA HIS A 165 -26.85 -8.16 13.31
C HIS A 165 -27.01 -6.65 13.54
N VAL A 166 -27.89 -6.02 12.75
CA VAL A 166 -28.18 -4.57 12.84
C VAL A 166 -28.67 -4.20 14.25
N ASP A 167 -29.58 -4.99 14.82
CA ASP A 167 -30.15 -4.72 16.17
C ASP A 167 -29.07 -4.72 17.26
N ASN A 168 -28.06 -5.59 17.15
CA ASN A 168 -26.94 -5.62 18.09
C ASN A 168 -26.14 -4.32 18.03
N LEU A 169 -25.95 -3.75 16.83
CA LEU A 169 -25.25 -2.48 16.67
C LEU A 169 -26.05 -1.31 17.24
N PHE A 170 -27.38 -1.32 17.09
CA PHE A 170 -28.24 -0.33 17.75
C PHE A 170 -28.21 -0.45 19.28
N ALA A 171 -28.15 -1.68 19.80
CA ALA A 171 -27.97 -1.91 21.23
C ALA A 171 -26.62 -1.36 21.72
N ILE A 172 -25.52 -1.70 21.02
CA ILE A 172 -24.17 -1.17 21.32
C ILE A 172 -24.15 0.37 21.27
N ALA A 173 -24.73 0.97 20.22
CA ALA A 173 -24.79 2.42 20.09
C ALA A 173 -25.52 3.06 21.29
N ARG A 174 -26.65 2.49 21.70
CA ARG A 174 -27.43 2.95 22.85
C ARG A 174 -26.67 2.81 24.17
N ASP A 175 -25.99 1.68 24.38
CA ASP A 175 -25.18 1.44 25.58
C ASP A 175 -24.00 2.43 25.69
N LEU A 176 -23.51 2.93 24.55
CA LEU A 176 -22.49 3.98 24.46
C LEU A 176 -23.07 5.40 24.52
N GLY A 177 -24.38 5.55 24.70
CA GLY A 177 -25.06 6.85 24.79
C GLY A 177 -25.31 7.53 23.45
N LEU A 178 -25.15 6.85 22.31
CA LEU A 178 -25.42 7.45 21.00
C LEU A 178 -26.93 7.56 20.73
N ASN A 179 -27.34 8.73 20.26
CA ASN A 179 -28.71 9.02 19.83
C ASN A 179 -28.80 8.95 18.30
N VAL A 180 -29.45 7.90 17.78
CA VAL A 180 -29.59 7.71 16.33
C VAL A 180 -30.86 8.39 15.82
N GLN A 181 -30.71 9.28 14.85
CA GLN A 181 -31.79 9.97 14.15
C GLN A 181 -31.77 9.63 12.66
N TRP A 182 -32.96 9.61 12.06
CA TRP A 182 -33.12 9.34 10.63
C TRP A 182 -33.35 10.64 9.86
N PHE A 183 -32.82 10.71 8.65
CA PHE A 183 -33.11 11.77 7.70
C PHE A 183 -33.37 11.20 6.30
N ASP A 184 -34.03 12.00 5.48
CA ASP A 184 -34.36 11.67 4.10
C ASP A 184 -33.52 12.52 3.15
N ASN A 185 -32.75 11.88 2.28
CA ASN A 185 -32.05 12.53 1.18
C ASN A 185 -31.86 11.55 0.02
N SER A 186 -32.12 12.01 -1.19
CA SER A 186 -31.90 11.23 -2.41
C SER A 186 -30.48 11.42 -2.95
N THR A 187 -30.11 10.60 -3.92
CA THR A 187 -28.91 10.82 -4.73
C THR A 187 -28.99 12.15 -5.47
N PHE A 188 -27.86 12.84 -5.61
CA PHE A 188 -27.72 14.07 -6.39
C PHE A 188 -26.43 14.05 -7.22
N GLU A 189 -26.42 14.73 -8.37
CA GLU A 189 -25.24 14.80 -9.24
C GLU A 189 -24.20 15.79 -8.69
N ASP A 190 -22.98 15.31 -8.43
CA ASP A 190 -21.82 16.16 -8.13
C ASP A 190 -20.91 16.27 -9.37
N LYS A 191 -20.84 17.49 -9.93
CA LYS A 191 -20.06 17.77 -11.15
C LYS A 191 -18.55 17.80 -10.90
N GLY A 192 -18.07 17.99 -9.67
CA GLY A 192 -16.63 18.02 -9.38
C GLY A 192 -15.82 18.95 -10.31
N GLU A 193 -14.62 18.52 -10.72
CA GLU A 193 -13.74 19.18 -11.73
C GLU A 193 -13.63 18.41 -13.06
N SER A 194 -14.47 17.40 -13.30
CA SER A 194 -14.41 16.62 -14.56
C SER A 194 -15.69 16.79 -15.38
N ASP A 195 -15.60 16.48 -16.67
CA ASP A 195 -16.74 16.47 -17.59
C ASP A 195 -17.86 15.46 -17.26
N GLN A 196 -17.60 14.38 -16.52
CA GLN A 196 -18.64 13.42 -16.13
C GLN A 196 -19.08 13.60 -14.67
N PRO A 197 -20.35 13.92 -14.39
CA PRO A 197 -20.85 14.00 -13.02
C PRO A 197 -20.97 12.60 -12.39
N LEU A 198 -20.80 12.51 -11.07
CA LEU A 198 -21.03 11.30 -10.30
C LEU A 198 -22.23 11.48 -9.38
N SER A 199 -23.13 10.50 -9.37
CA SER A 199 -24.24 10.45 -8.43
C SER A 199 -23.69 10.33 -7.02
N THR A 200 -24.11 11.18 -6.09
CA THR A 200 -23.60 11.25 -4.73
C THR A 200 -24.73 11.04 -3.73
N LEU A 201 -24.46 10.25 -2.68
CA LEU A 201 -25.39 10.01 -1.57
C LEU A 201 -24.70 10.24 -0.23
N VAL A 202 -25.23 11.17 0.56
CA VAL A 202 -24.86 11.29 1.98
C VAL A 202 -25.59 10.19 2.74
N ARG A 203 -24.83 9.24 3.27
CA ARG A 203 -25.35 8.05 3.94
C ARG A 203 -25.54 8.27 5.44
N SER A 204 -24.56 8.89 6.08
CA SER A 204 -24.63 9.19 7.50
C SER A 204 -23.65 10.29 7.90
N PHE A 205 -23.88 10.92 9.03
CA PHE A 205 -22.94 11.85 9.64
C PHE A 205 -23.09 11.87 11.17
N PHE A 206 -22.07 12.42 11.83
CA PHE A 206 -22.01 12.53 13.28
C PHE A 206 -22.14 14.00 13.67
N ASP A 207 -23.00 14.29 14.65
CA ASP A 207 -23.13 15.60 15.27
C ASP A 207 -22.77 15.48 16.74
N ALA A 208 -21.74 16.23 17.15
CA ALA A 208 -21.19 16.12 18.49
C ALA A 208 -22.21 16.57 19.56
N PRO A 209 -22.20 15.96 20.75
CA PRO A 209 -21.26 14.93 21.20
C PRO A 209 -21.69 13.48 20.90
N ASP A 210 -22.97 13.23 20.61
CA ASP A 210 -23.57 11.89 20.72
C ASP A 210 -24.62 11.57 19.64
N LYS A 211 -24.90 12.47 18.69
CA LYS A 211 -25.94 12.26 17.69
C LYS A 211 -25.39 11.64 16.42
N VAL A 212 -26.06 10.60 15.95
CA VAL A 212 -25.75 9.95 14.66
C VAL A 212 -26.95 10.09 13.75
N TYR A 213 -26.74 10.71 12.60
CA TYR A 213 -27.77 10.83 11.56
C TYR A 213 -27.56 9.76 10.51
N LEU A 214 -28.57 8.93 10.27
CA LEU A 214 -28.58 7.88 9.25
C LEU A 214 -29.62 8.20 8.17
N ASN A 215 -29.24 8.02 6.91
CA ASN A 215 -30.16 8.17 5.79
C ASN A 215 -31.09 6.95 5.73
N ARG A 216 -32.40 7.17 5.57
CA ARG A 216 -33.39 6.07 5.42
C ARG A 216 -33.12 5.15 4.23
N GLU A 217 -32.41 5.62 3.20
CA GLU A 217 -31.97 4.75 2.10
C GLU A 217 -31.12 3.56 2.57
N LEU A 218 -30.43 3.68 3.71
CA LEU A 218 -29.68 2.57 4.31
C LEU A 218 -30.57 1.44 4.84
N GLU A 219 -31.85 1.68 5.13
CA GLU A 219 -32.78 0.65 5.59
C GLU A 219 -32.96 -0.48 4.56
N LYS A 220 -32.75 -0.17 3.27
CA LYS A 220 -32.83 -1.12 2.16
C LYS A 220 -31.58 -2.01 2.02
N ASP A 221 -30.47 -1.64 2.66
CA ASP A 221 -29.19 -2.35 2.61
C ASP A 221 -28.63 -2.57 4.02
N PRO A 222 -29.01 -3.69 4.68
CA PRO A 222 -28.53 -4.03 6.02
C PRO A 222 -27.01 -4.09 6.13
N ALA A 223 -26.31 -4.53 5.07
CA ALA A 223 -24.86 -4.65 5.10
C ALA A 223 -24.18 -3.27 5.16
N ARG A 224 -24.72 -2.29 4.43
CA ARG A 224 -24.24 -0.90 4.46
C ARG A 224 -24.62 -0.20 5.75
N LEU A 225 -25.84 -0.40 6.24
CA LEU A 225 -26.30 0.12 7.54
C LEU A 225 -25.41 -0.38 8.69
N LYS A 226 -25.07 -1.67 8.71
CA LYS A 226 -24.12 -2.24 9.68
C LYS A 226 -22.80 -1.50 9.67
N PHE A 227 -22.24 -1.25 8.48
CA PHE A 227 -20.94 -0.57 8.36
C PHE A 227 -21.00 0.87 8.88
N ASP A 228 -22.00 1.65 8.51
CA ASP A 228 -22.08 3.06 8.92
C ASP A 228 -22.29 3.21 10.42
N LEU A 229 -23.18 2.39 11.00
CA LEU A 229 -23.39 2.41 12.43
C LEU A 229 -22.13 1.96 13.19
N ALA A 230 -21.48 0.87 12.75
CA ALA A 230 -20.21 0.41 13.33
C ALA A 230 -19.09 1.46 13.21
N ASN A 231 -19.07 2.23 12.13
CA ASN A 231 -18.11 3.31 11.91
C ASN A 231 -18.33 4.49 12.87
N HIS A 232 -19.58 4.85 13.15
CA HIS A 232 -19.91 5.87 14.16
C HIS A 232 -19.65 5.40 15.58
N ILE A 233 -19.92 4.13 15.90
CA ILE A 233 -19.51 3.50 17.16
C ILE A 233 -17.99 3.61 17.32
N GLY A 234 -17.23 3.33 16.26
CA GLY A 234 -15.78 3.48 16.26
C GLY A 234 -15.32 4.90 16.60
N HIS A 235 -15.98 5.93 16.07
CA HIS A 235 -15.68 7.32 16.40
C HIS A 235 -15.94 7.64 17.87
N MET A 236 -17.06 7.17 18.42
CA MET A 236 -17.37 7.35 19.83
C MET A 236 -16.32 6.68 20.73
N VAL A 237 -15.92 5.45 20.40
CA VAL A 237 -15.00 4.64 21.20
C VAL A 237 -13.54 5.13 21.11
N LEU A 238 -13.08 5.48 19.92
CA LEU A 238 -11.68 5.85 19.68
C LEU A 238 -11.39 7.34 19.89
N HIS A 239 -12.40 8.20 19.69
CA HIS A 239 -12.22 9.66 19.66
C HIS A 239 -13.19 10.41 20.59
N GLY A 240 -13.99 9.71 21.39
CA GLY A 240 -14.86 10.32 22.39
C GLY A 240 -16.02 11.15 21.81
N GLY A 241 -16.39 10.96 20.54
CA GLY A 241 -17.54 11.65 19.95
C GLY A 241 -17.30 13.14 19.66
N ASP A 242 -16.06 13.60 19.54
CA ASP A 242 -15.71 15.02 19.36
C ASP A 242 -16.18 15.68 18.04
N GLY A 243 -16.87 14.94 17.17
CA GLY A 243 -17.38 15.40 15.86
C GLY A 243 -16.32 15.74 14.80
N ALA A 244 -15.01 15.63 15.09
CA ALA A 244 -13.96 16.00 14.13
C ALA A 244 -13.68 14.86 13.14
N ARG A 245 -14.65 14.66 12.23
CA ARG A 245 -14.62 13.67 11.13
C ARG A 245 -15.51 14.09 9.96
N ALA A 246 -15.36 13.42 8.81
CA ALA A 246 -16.20 13.68 7.64
C ALA A 246 -17.51 12.86 7.65
N PRO A 247 -18.58 13.37 6.98
CA PRO A 247 -19.76 12.57 6.63
C PRO A 247 -19.41 11.34 5.80
N GLN A 248 -20.19 10.27 5.96
CA GLN A 248 -20.10 9.07 5.14
C GLN A 248 -20.85 9.27 3.82
N VAL A 249 -20.13 9.19 2.69
CA VAL A 249 -20.66 9.51 1.37
C VAL A 249 -20.33 8.41 0.35
N SER A 250 -21.30 8.05 -0.50
CA SER A 250 -21.10 7.22 -1.70
C SER A 250 -21.05 8.09 -2.96
N GLY A 251 -20.38 7.61 -4.01
CA GLY A 251 -20.25 8.32 -5.28
C GLY A 251 -19.38 9.59 -5.31
N GLY A 252 -19.08 10.19 -4.16
CA GLY A 252 -18.10 11.27 -4.09
C GLY A 252 -16.71 10.82 -4.56
N ARG A 253 -16.06 11.64 -5.40
CA ARG A 253 -14.68 11.40 -5.86
C ARG A 253 -13.66 11.33 -4.72
N VAL A 254 -14.01 11.92 -3.58
CA VAL A 254 -13.30 11.86 -2.31
C VAL A 254 -14.33 11.84 -1.18
N THR A 255 -14.07 11.09 -0.10
CA THR A 255 -14.92 11.10 1.09
C THR A 255 -14.78 12.45 1.81
N GLY A 256 -15.88 13.22 1.91
CA GLY A 256 -15.97 14.42 2.76
C GLY A 256 -15.85 15.78 2.06
N ARG A 257 -16.51 16.79 2.66
CA ARG A 257 -16.61 18.21 2.27
C ARG A 257 -15.42 18.74 1.44
N ARG A 258 -15.74 19.38 0.31
CA ARG A 258 -14.99 20.55 -0.18
C ARG A 258 -15.23 21.66 0.84
N HIS A 259 -14.21 22.12 1.55
CA HIS A 259 -14.26 23.46 2.11
C HIS A 259 -13.88 24.39 0.97
N ASP A 260 -14.73 25.37 0.68
CA ASP A 260 -14.41 26.43 -0.26
C ASP A 260 -13.10 27.09 0.21
N GLY A 261 -12.05 26.94 -0.61
CA GLY A 261 -10.69 27.39 -0.31
C GLY A 261 -9.73 26.26 0.08
N GLU A 262 -9.49 25.29 -0.81
CA GLU A 262 -8.28 24.47 -0.70
C GLU A 262 -7.08 25.39 -0.89
N SER A 263 -6.47 25.81 0.21
CA SER A 263 -5.09 26.31 0.16
C SER A 263 -4.20 25.15 -0.27
N MET A 264 -3.24 25.38 -1.15
CA MET A 264 -2.20 24.40 -1.48
C MET A 264 -1.34 24.01 -0.27
N ASN A 265 -1.52 24.70 0.87
CA ASN A 265 -0.95 24.32 2.15
C ASN A 265 -1.70 23.13 2.76
N VAL A 266 -0.93 22.11 3.14
CA VAL A 266 -1.41 20.95 3.86
C VAL A 266 -1.95 21.38 5.23
N ASP A 267 -3.28 21.39 5.40
CA ASP A 267 -3.92 21.63 6.69
C ASP A 267 -3.79 20.37 7.57
N ALA A 268 -3.29 20.53 8.80
CA ALA A 268 -3.23 19.46 9.80
C ALA A 268 -4.62 18.84 10.06
N LYS A 269 -5.69 19.60 9.87
CA LYS A 269 -7.08 19.12 10.00
C LYS A 269 -7.44 18.08 8.96
N ASP A 270 -7.01 18.23 7.71
CA ASP A 270 -7.27 17.24 6.65
C ASP A 270 -6.55 15.92 6.92
N ILE A 271 -5.31 15.99 7.41
CA ILE A 271 -4.56 14.81 7.82
C ILE A 271 -5.27 14.11 8.98
N LEU A 272 -5.69 14.87 10.00
CA LEU A 272 -6.39 14.34 11.17
C LEU A 272 -7.69 13.64 10.76
N TYR A 273 -8.50 14.25 9.89
CA TYR A 273 -9.78 13.69 9.47
C TYR A 273 -9.58 12.41 8.65
N ALA A 274 -8.62 12.41 7.71
CA ALA A 274 -8.28 11.21 6.95
C ALA A 274 -7.78 10.07 7.85
N TRP A 275 -6.96 10.39 8.85
CA TRP A 275 -6.47 9.41 9.83
C TRP A 275 -7.61 8.80 10.64
N ARG A 276 -8.51 9.63 11.16
CA ARG A 276 -9.68 9.18 11.94
C ARG A 276 -10.67 8.37 11.11
N ASP A 277 -10.91 8.77 9.85
CA ASP A 277 -11.74 7.98 8.94
C ASP A 277 -11.14 6.60 8.67
N PHE A 278 -9.81 6.51 8.57
CA PHE A 278 -9.11 5.22 8.52
C PHE A 278 -9.32 4.40 9.80
N GLU A 279 -9.06 4.97 10.98
CA GLU A 279 -9.20 4.26 12.26
C GLU A 279 -10.62 3.77 12.51
N CYS A 280 -11.62 4.62 12.28
CA CYS A 280 -13.03 4.29 12.41
C CYS A 280 -13.47 3.21 11.39
N SER A 281 -12.97 3.28 10.15
CA SER A 281 -13.26 2.26 9.13
C SER A 281 -12.63 0.90 9.47
N TYR A 282 -11.42 0.90 10.02
CA TYR A 282 -10.76 -0.31 10.49
C TYR A 282 -11.51 -0.90 11.69
N PHE A 283 -11.87 -0.06 12.66
CA PHE A 283 -12.68 -0.45 13.81
C PHE A 283 -14.01 -1.07 13.38
N ALA A 284 -14.73 -0.43 12.45
CA ALA A 284 -16.00 -0.94 11.95
C ALA A 284 -15.85 -2.33 11.34
N ALA A 285 -14.81 -2.53 10.51
CA ALA A 285 -14.51 -3.83 9.94
C ALA A 285 -14.13 -4.87 11.01
N ALA A 286 -13.38 -4.49 12.05
CA ALA A 286 -13.03 -5.37 13.15
C ALA A 286 -14.23 -5.73 14.05
N LEU A 287 -15.16 -4.80 14.26
CA LEU A 287 -16.39 -5.02 15.03
C LEU A 287 -17.36 -5.97 14.31
N LEU A 288 -17.54 -5.77 13.00
CA LEU A 288 -18.43 -6.59 12.18
C LEU A 288 -17.82 -7.95 11.81
N ALA A 289 -16.50 -8.00 11.69
CA ALA A 289 -15.75 -9.20 11.33
C ALA A 289 -14.55 -9.38 12.29
N PRO A 290 -14.81 -9.84 13.54
CA PRO A 290 -13.77 -10.12 14.52
C PRO A 290 -12.76 -11.14 14.00
N LYS A 291 -11.47 -10.91 14.28
CA LYS A 291 -10.35 -11.58 13.60
C LYS A 291 -10.46 -13.11 13.55
N THR A 292 -10.67 -13.76 14.70
CA THR A 292 -10.69 -15.23 14.78
C THR A 292 -11.95 -15.84 14.16
N PRO A 293 -13.19 -15.44 14.53
CA PRO A 293 -14.40 -15.95 13.91
C PRO A 293 -14.44 -15.70 12.39
N PHE A 294 -14.07 -14.50 11.95
CA PHE A 294 -14.12 -14.16 10.53
C PHE A 294 -13.07 -14.91 9.71
N ARG A 295 -11.86 -15.14 10.26
CA ARG A 295 -10.87 -16.01 9.60
C ARG A 295 -11.41 -17.43 9.40
N GLN A 296 -12.07 -18.01 10.41
CA GLN A 296 -12.66 -19.35 10.30
C GLN A 296 -13.77 -19.38 9.24
N PHE A 297 -14.58 -18.32 9.19
CA PHE A 297 -15.58 -18.14 8.14
C PHE A 297 -14.97 -18.10 6.74
N LEU A 298 -13.97 -17.24 6.51
CA LEU A 298 -13.27 -17.15 5.22
C LEU A 298 -12.65 -18.49 4.80
N ALA A 299 -12.04 -19.21 5.74
CA ALA A 299 -11.46 -20.53 5.47
C ALA A 299 -12.53 -21.54 5.02
N ARG A 300 -13.72 -21.56 5.64
CA ARG A 300 -14.84 -22.43 5.21
C ARG A 300 -15.39 -22.05 3.83
N GLN A 301 -15.21 -20.81 3.42
CA GLN A 301 -15.65 -20.29 2.11
C GLN A 301 -14.50 -20.23 1.08
N ALA A 302 -13.34 -20.86 1.37
CA ALA A 302 -12.16 -20.81 0.52
C ALA A 302 -11.79 -19.39 0.04
N TYR A 303 -11.98 -18.39 0.91
CA TYR A 303 -11.75 -16.96 0.64
C TYR A 303 -12.50 -16.41 -0.59
N ALA A 304 -13.71 -16.91 -0.87
CA ALA A 304 -14.59 -16.32 -1.88
C ALA A 304 -14.92 -14.84 -1.54
N ILE A 305 -14.81 -13.94 -2.53
CA ILE A 305 -14.94 -12.49 -2.33
C ILE A 305 -16.38 -12.04 -2.05
N ASP A 306 -17.37 -12.84 -2.47
CA ASP A 306 -18.80 -12.68 -2.29
C ASP A 306 -19.35 -13.43 -1.06
N ALA A 307 -18.49 -14.10 -0.28
CA ALA A 307 -18.90 -14.84 0.91
C ALA A 307 -19.70 -14.00 1.92
N GLY A 308 -19.47 -12.68 1.94
CA GLY A 308 -20.19 -11.73 2.81
C GLY A 308 -21.70 -11.71 2.62
N ASP A 309 -22.19 -12.09 1.44
CA ASP A 309 -23.62 -12.13 1.13
C ASP A 309 -24.38 -13.09 2.07
N LYS A 310 -23.70 -14.10 2.64
CA LYS A 310 -24.29 -15.07 3.61
C LYS A 310 -24.49 -14.52 5.02
N ILE A 311 -23.95 -13.33 5.32
CA ILE A 311 -23.91 -12.74 6.68
C ILE A 311 -24.16 -11.22 6.64
N ASP A 312 -24.76 -10.74 5.55
CA ASP A 312 -24.98 -9.32 5.21
C ASP A 312 -23.75 -8.46 5.48
N LEU A 313 -22.62 -8.80 4.85
CA LEU A 313 -21.44 -7.95 4.78
C LEU A 313 -21.14 -7.59 3.33
N THR A 314 -20.81 -6.33 3.09
CA THR A 314 -20.47 -5.87 1.74
C THR A 314 -19.19 -6.55 1.23
N LYS A 315 -19.12 -6.76 -0.09
CA LYS A 315 -17.91 -7.29 -0.77
C LYS A 315 -16.68 -6.44 -0.45
N THR A 316 -16.83 -5.11 -0.43
CA THR A 316 -15.79 -4.16 0.00
C THR A 316 -15.26 -4.47 1.40
N LEU A 317 -16.13 -4.69 2.39
CA LEU A 317 -15.70 -5.01 3.76
C LEU A 317 -14.95 -6.34 3.79
N VAL A 318 -15.51 -7.38 3.18
CA VAL A 318 -14.90 -8.72 3.13
C VAL A 318 -13.48 -8.65 2.55
N MET A 319 -13.34 -8.04 1.38
CA MET A 319 -12.06 -7.97 0.67
C MET A 319 -11.04 -7.08 1.39
N ARG A 320 -11.47 -5.97 2.02
CA ARG A 320 -10.58 -5.13 2.85
C ARG A 320 -10.15 -5.82 4.15
N ARG A 321 -10.98 -6.73 4.68
CA ARG A 321 -10.71 -7.48 5.90
C ARG A 321 -9.80 -8.68 5.65
N MET A 322 -9.85 -9.32 4.48
CA MET A 322 -8.98 -10.45 4.10
C MET A 322 -7.49 -10.24 4.45
N PRO A 323 -6.82 -9.14 4.02
CA PRO A 323 -5.40 -8.91 4.34
C PRO A 323 -5.09 -8.82 5.85
N SER A 324 -6.04 -8.33 6.64
CA SER A 324 -5.84 -8.11 8.08
C SER A 324 -6.02 -9.37 8.92
N VAL A 325 -6.82 -10.34 8.45
CA VAL A 325 -7.12 -11.57 9.19
C VAL A 325 -6.44 -12.80 8.63
N SER A 326 -6.07 -12.81 7.34
CA SER A 326 -5.45 -13.95 6.67
C SER A 326 -4.10 -14.32 7.31
N PRO A 327 -3.77 -15.62 7.44
CA PRO A 327 -2.44 -16.05 7.84
C PRO A 327 -1.39 -15.72 6.78
N TYR A 328 -1.77 -15.71 5.50
CA TYR A 328 -0.89 -15.32 4.40
C TYR A 328 -0.80 -13.79 4.32
N PRO A 329 0.39 -13.16 4.32
CA PRO A 329 0.50 -11.69 4.41
C PRO A 329 0.52 -10.99 3.04
N HIS A 330 0.79 -11.71 1.96
CA HIS A 330 1.04 -11.11 0.64
C HIS A 330 -0.25 -10.86 -0.14
N TRP A 331 -1.05 -9.91 0.33
CA TRP A 331 -2.31 -9.49 -0.31
C TRP A 331 -2.25 -8.09 -0.90
N HIS A 332 -3.15 -7.84 -1.86
CA HIS A 332 -3.54 -6.50 -2.29
C HIS A 332 -5.06 -6.38 -2.44
N TYR A 333 -5.54 -5.15 -2.42
CA TYR A 333 -6.95 -4.79 -2.63
C TYR A 333 -7.05 -3.51 -3.43
N PHE A 334 -7.97 -3.48 -4.41
CA PHE A 334 -8.29 -2.30 -5.21
C PHE A 334 -9.80 -2.08 -5.28
N ASP A 335 -10.19 -0.81 -5.25
CA ASP A 335 -11.54 -0.31 -5.52
C ASP A 335 -11.44 0.72 -6.65
N ALA A 336 -11.94 0.36 -7.84
CA ALA A 336 -11.75 1.12 -9.07
C ALA A 336 -13.08 1.60 -9.64
N TYR A 337 -13.18 2.90 -9.91
CA TYR A 337 -14.32 3.53 -10.56
C TYR A 337 -13.98 3.88 -12.01
N PRO A 338 -14.91 3.73 -12.97
CA PRO A 338 -14.72 4.22 -14.33
C PRO A 338 -14.38 5.72 -14.36
N PRO A 339 -13.55 6.17 -15.32
CA PRO A 339 -12.84 5.39 -16.35
C PRO A 339 -11.48 4.83 -15.89
N GLY A 340 -11.21 4.71 -14.58
CA GLY A 340 -9.96 4.14 -14.06
C GLY A 340 -9.47 4.68 -12.72
N ASN A 341 -10.28 5.48 -12.01
CA ASN A 341 -9.88 6.08 -10.74
C ASN A 341 -9.86 5.04 -9.61
N LEU A 342 -8.73 4.91 -8.93
CA LEU A 342 -8.61 4.05 -7.74
C LEU A 342 -9.02 4.83 -6.49
N ARG A 343 -10.17 4.47 -5.90
CA ARG A 343 -10.70 5.09 -4.68
C ARG A 343 -10.01 4.57 -3.42
N ALA A 344 -9.75 3.27 -3.37
CA ALA A 344 -9.08 2.63 -2.25
C ALA A 344 -8.08 1.58 -2.74
N VAL A 345 -6.92 1.54 -2.08
CA VAL A 345 -5.78 0.71 -2.48
C VAL A 345 -5.03 0.22 -1.24
N TYR A 346 -4.71 -1.07 -1.22
CA TYR A 346 -3.79 -1.69 -0.27
C TYR A 346 -2.84 -2.64 -1.01
N ARG A 347 -1.54 -2.63 -0.67
CA ARG A 347 -0.48 -3.39 -1.39
C ARG A 347 0.49 -4.09 -0.44
N GLY A 348 -0.03 -4.93 0.45
CA GLY A 348 0.79 -5.72 1.38
C GLY A 348 1.74 -6.73 0.72
N ASN A 349 1.54 -7.05 -0.55
CA ASN A 349 2.43 -7.88 -1.37
C ASN A 349 3.46 -7.08 -2.18
N GLY A 350 3.45 -5.75 -2.06
CA GLY A 350 4.35 -4.91 -2.84
C GLY A 350 4.00 -4.80 -4.32
N ILE A 351 2.77 -5.11 -4.74
CA ILE A 351 2.37 -4.92 -6.13
C ILE A 351 2.52 -3.42 -6.51
N PRO A 352 3.29 -3.08 -7.55
CA PRO A 352 3.45 -1.71 -7.99
C PRO A 352 2.14 -1.22 -8.60
N LEU A 353 1.80 0.06 -8.41
CA LEU A 353 0.60 0.63 -9.03
C LEU A 353 0.87 1.08 -10.46
N PRO A 354 -0.16 1.09 -11.32
CA PRO A 354 -0.10 1.74 -12.62
C PRO A 354 -0.12 3.30 -12.53
N TRP A 355 0.59 3.90 -11.54
CA TRP A 355 0.85 5.34 -11.25
C TRP A 355 -0.23 6.18 -10.55
N GLY A 356 0.24 7.35 -10.09
CA GLY A 356 -0.46 8.56 -9.62
C GLY A 356 -1.78 8.32 -8.89
N ASN A 357 -1.73 8.33 -7.55
CA ASN A 357 -2.92 8.11 -6.73
C ASN A 357 -4.10 9.01 -7.11
N MET A 358 -5.29 8.41 -7.14
CA MET A 358 -6.60 9.08 -7.09
C MET A 358 -6.91 10.04 -8.24
N THR A 359 -6.08 10.10 -9.28
CA THR A 359 -6.33 10.85 -10.52
C THR A 359 -6.53 9.92 -11.72
N LEU A 360 -7.11 10.47 -12.79
CA LEU A 360 -7.43 9.75 -14.01
C LEU A 360 -6.18 9.07 -14.60
N VAL A 361 -6.24 7.76 -14.82
CA VAL A 361 -5.09 7.02 -15.36
C VAL A 361 -4.94 7.37 -16.84
N SER A 362 -3.79 7.96 -17.21
CA SER A 362 -3.52 8.40 -18.57
C SER A 362 -3.06 7.29 -19.52
N ASP A 363 -2.51 6.18 -19.00
CA ASP A 363 -2.00 5.05 -19.80
C ASP A 363 -2.19 3.66 -19.13
N PRO A 364 -3.37 3.32 -18.56
CA PRO A 364 -3.54 2.08 -17.81
C PRO A 364 -3.31 0.85 -18.69
N CYS A 365 -2.58 -0.12 -18.16
CA CYS A 365 -2.43 -1.42 -18.80
C CYS A 365 -3.79 -2.15 -18.78
N GLN A 366 -4.49 -2.19 -19.91
CA GLN A 366 -5.85 -2.74 -20.04
C GLN A 366 -5.96 -4.25 -19.73
N HIS A 367 -4.83 -4.94 -19.54
CA HIS A 367 -4.78 -6.38 -19.22
C HIS A 367 -4.90 -6.69 -17.73
N TRP A 368 -4.87 -5.69 -16.84
CA TRP A 368 -5.14 -5.95 -15.42
C TRP A 368 -6.59 -6.40 -15.23
N ALA A 369 -6.80 -7.39 -14.35
CA ALA A 369 -8.12 -7.95 -14.07
C ALA A 369 -9.16 -6.87 -13.71
N VAL A 370 -8.76 -5.85 -12.93
CA VAL A 370 -9.62 -4.73 -12.55
C VAL A 370 -10.08 -3.90 -13.76
N PHE A 371 -9.18 -3.57 -14.70
CA PHE A 371 -9.51 -2.76 -15.88
C PHE A 371 -10.28 -3.57 -16.94
N ARG A 372 -9.95 -4.87 -17.11
CA ARG A 372 -10.74 -5.77 -17.96
C ARG A 372 -12.19 -5.85 -17.50
N MET A 373 -12.40 -5.93 -16.18
CA MET A 373 -13.74 -6.01 -15.59
C MET A 373 -14.53 -4.69 -15.73
N LEU A 374 -13.87 -3.52 -15.73
CA LEU A 374 -14.57 -2.24 -15.99
C LEU A 374 -15.24 -2.21 -17.37
N ASN A 375 -14.67 -2.94 -18.33
CA ASN A 375 -15.16 -3.02 -19.72
C ASN A 375 -16.13 -4.17 -19.99
N THR A 376 -16.41 -5.06 -19.01
CA THR A 376 -17.40 -6.14 -19.16
C THR A 376 -18.75 -5.77 -18.55
N ARG A 377 -19.81 -6.42 -19.05
CA ARG A 377 -21.17 -6.33 -18.48
C ARG A 377 -21.48 -7.44 -17.46
N SER A 378 -20.56 -8.41 -17.30
CA SER A 378 -20.75 -9.49 -16.33
C SER A 378 -20.67 -8.97 -14.89
N THR A 379 -21.56 -9.50 -14.05
CA THR A 379 -21.58 -9.29 -12.60
C THR A 379 -20.96 -10.45 -11.83
N GLU A 380 -20.53 -11.50 -12.53
CA GLU A 380 -19.91 -12.68 -11.93
C GLU A 380 -18.46 -12.41 -11.53
N PRO A 381 -17.97 -13.00 -10.42
CA PRO A 381 -16.55 -12.97 -10.09
C PRO A 381 -15.68 -13.53 -11.22
N SER A 382 -14.54 -12.91 -11.49
CA SER A 382 -13.55 -13.41 -12.45
C SER A 382 -12.16 -13.50 -11.83
N SER A 383 -11.56 -14.68 -11.96
CA SER A 383 -10.23 -15.02 -11.43
C SER A 383 -9.19 -14.96 -12.55
N GLN A 384 -8.03 -14.34 -12.30
CA GLN A 384 -6.96 -14.19 -13.29
C GLN A 384 -5.60 -14.48 -12.67
N ILE A 385 -4.80 -15.34 -13.33
CA ILE A 385 -3.36 -15.49 -13.07
C ILE A 385 -2.60 -14.48 -13.92
N SER A 386 -1.75 -13.69 -13.29
CA SER A 386 -1.04 -12.60 -13.94
C SER A 386 0.46 -12.64 -13.66
N VAL A 387 1.28 -12.51 -14.70
CA VAL A 387 2.72 -12.28 -14.57
C VAL A 387 2.98 -10.78 -14.73
N LEU A 388 3.64 -10.16 -13.76
CA LEU A 388 4.05 -8.77 -13.82
C LEU A 388 5.58 -8.68 -13.86
N ARG A 389 6.11 -7.98 -14.85
CA ARG A 389 7.53 -7.66 -14.95
C ARG A 389 7.79 -6.23 -14.48
N SER A 390 8.81 -6.07 -13.66
CA SER A 390 9.30 -4.78 -13.16
C SER A 390 10.83 -4.77 -13.26
N GLY A 391 11.35 -4.34 -14.40
CA GLY A 391 12.79 -4.48 -14.69
C GLY A 391 13.18 -5.95 -14.82
N ASP A 392 14.09 -6.41 -13.96
CA ASP A 392 14.54 -7.80 -13.86
C ASP A 392 13.72 -8.63 -12.86
N ASP A 393 12.89 -7.99 -12.03
CA ASP A 393 11.98 -8.68 -11.11
C ASP A 393 10.73 -9.15 -11.85
N LYS A 394 10.33 -10.40 -11.59
CA LYS A 394 9.12 -11.01 -12.15
C LYS A 394 8.27 -11.56 -11.01
N ARG A 395 6.99 -11.20 -11.00
CA ARG A 395 6.06 -11.59 -9.94
C ARG A 395 4.85 -12.30 -10.49
N LEU A 396 4.33 -13.24 -9.70
CA LEU A 396 3.15 -14.03 -10.02
C LEU A 396 2.00 -13.62 -9.10
N TYR A 397 0.94 -13.09 -9.69
CA TYR A 397 -0.26 -12.75 -8.94
C TYR A 397 -1.43 -13.64 -9.34
N CYS A 398 -2.28 -13.92 -8.37
CA CYS A 398 -3.65 -14.29 -8.64
C CYS A 398 -4.53 -13.13 -8.17
N CYS A 399 -5.59 -12.82 -8.91
CA CYS A 399 -6.59 -11.83 -8.52
C CYS A 399 -8.00 -12.38 -8.77
N GLN A 400 -8.96 -12.00 -7.93
CA GLN A 400 -10.38 -12.14 -8.21
C GLN A 400 -11.05 -10.76 -8.18
N SER A 401 -11.74 -10.44 -9.26
CA SER A 401 -12.44 -9.17 -9.45
C SER A 401 -13.95 -9.39 -9.55
N ILE A 402 -14.74 -8.40 -9.11
CA ILE A 402 -16.20 -8.37 -9.28
C ILE A 402 -16.67 -6.94 -9.57
N ARG A 403 -17.62 -6.82 -10.50
CA ARG A 403 -18.33 -5.57 -10.76
C ARG A 403 -19.47 -5.42 -9.75
N SER A 404 -19.58 -4.24 -9.15
CA SER A 404 -20.61 -3.90 -8.18
C SER A 404 -21.13 -2.49 -8.45
N GLU A 405 -22.14 -2.07 -7.69
CA GLU A 405 -22.57 -0.69 -7.60
C GLU A 405 -22.38 -0.19 -6.17
N ASP A 406 -22.05 1.08 -6.00
CA ASP A 406 -22.07 1.73 -4.69
C ASP A 406 -23.47 2.20 -4.31
N ALA A 407 -23.65 2.67 -3.06
CA ALA A 407 -24.97 3.06 -2.58
C ALA A 407 -25.57 4.29 -3.29
N ALA A 408 -24.82 4.97 -4.16
CA ALA A 408 -25.34 6.04 -5.00
C ALA A 408 -25.62 5.56 -6.45
N GLY A 409 -25.50 4.25 -6.70
CA GLY A 409 -25.72 3.63 -8.02
C GLY A 409 -24.54 3.72 -8.97
N ASN A 410 -23.36 4.16 -8.51
CA ASN A 410 -22.20 4.27 -9.39
C ASN A 410 -21.55 2.90 -9.58
N PRO A 411 -21.25 2.49 -10.83
CA PRO A 411 -20.56 1.24 -11.09
C PRO A 411 -19.10 1.35 -10.64
N HIS A 412 -18.60 0.28 -10.04
CA HIS A 412 -17.19 0.14 -9.67
C HIS A 412 -16.76 -1.32 -9.71
N VAL A 413 -15.46 -1.56 -9.69
CA VAL A 413 -14.86 -2.89 -9.66
C VAL A 413 -14.03 -3.04 -8.40
N LEU A 414 -14.33 -4.09 -7.66
CA LEU A 414 -13.59 -4.53 -6.50
C LEU A 414 -12.65 -5.66 -6.91
N CYS A 415 -11.41 -5.61 -6.46
CA CYS A 415 -10.39 -6.62 -6.76
C CYS A 415 -9.60 -6.97 -5.50
N ALA A 416 -9.46 -8.26 -5.22
CA ALA A 416 -8.57 -8.80 -4.20
C ALA A 416 -7.57 -9.70 -4.89
N GLY A 417 -6.32 -9.70 -4.44
CA GLY A 417 -5.32 -10.58 -5.02
C GLY A 417 -4.18 -10.89 -4.08
N VAL A 418 -3.41 -11.91 -4.46
CA VAL A 418 -2.26 -12.40 -3.71
C VAL A 418 -1.04 -12.56 -4.61
N ASP A 419 0.14 -12.36 -4.05
CA ASP A 419 1.39 -12.84 -4.67
C ASP A 419 1.56 -14.33 -4.38
N LEU A 420 1.89 -15.13 -5.37
CA LEU A 420 2.04 -16.58 -5.25
C LEU A 420 3.49 -17.02 -5.06
N ALA A 421 4.46 -16.16 -5.37
CA ALA A 421 5.88 -16.53 -5.31
C ALA A 421 6.35 -16.94 -3.90
N PRO A 422 5.98 -16.22 -2.81
CA PRO A 422 6.34 -16.65 -1.46
C PRO A 422 5.74 -18.00 -1.07
N ALA A 423 4.52 -18.29 -1.52
CA ALA A 423 3.86 -19.57 -1.25
C ALA A 423 4.53 -20.74 -2.01
N LEU A 424 4.95 -20.52 -3.26
CA LEU A 424 5.74 -21.49 -4.03
C LEU A 424 7.07 -21.79 -3.35
N ALA A 425 7.81 -20.75 -2.96
CA ALA A 425 9.09 -20.90 -2.29
C ALA A 425 8.96 -21.65 -0.94
N ALA A 426 7.89 -21.40 -0.19
CA ALA A 426 7.61 -22.11 1.07
C ALA A 426 7.34 -23.62 0.88
N GLN A 427 7.07 -24.08 -0.34
CA GLN A 427 6.94 -25.50 -0.70
C GLN A 427 8.19 -26.08 -1.39
N ASN A 428 9.32 -25.36 -1.32
CA ASN A 428 10.56 -25.70 -2.03
C ASN A 428 10.38 -25.76 -3.56
N ILE A 429 9.41 -25.02 -4.10
CA ILE A 429 9.22 -24.87 -5.54
C ILE A 429 9.98 -23.62 -5.99
N ASP A 430 10.75 -23.74 -7.07
CA ASP A 430 11.40 -22.60 -7.71
C ASP A 430 10.33 -21.69 -8.35
N ALA A 431 10.00 -20.62 -7.64
CA ALA A 431 9.02 -19.63 -8.07
C ALA A 431 9.45 -18.96 -9.37
N LYS A 432 10.75 -18.71 -9.58
CA LYS A 432 11.26 -18.07 -10.79
C LYS A 432 11.05 -18.96 -12.00
N ARG A 433 11.42 -20.25 -11.89
CA ARG A 433 11.16 -21.23 -12.96
C ARG A 433 9.66 -21.32 -13.28
N THR A 434 8.80 -21.33 -12.26
CA THR A 434 7.34 -21.36 -12.44
C THR A 434 6.85 -20.15 -13.23
N ILE A 435 7.32 -18.96 -12.86
CA ILE A 435 6.99 -17.70 -13.53
C ILE A 435 7.49 -17.70 -14.98
N ASP A 436 8.73 -18.12 -15.21
CA ASP A 436 9.36 -18.15 -16.53
C ASP A 436 8.58 -19.08 -17.49
N MET A 437 8.09 -20.24 -17.01
CA MET A 437 7.24 -21.13 -17.80
C MET A 437 5.93 -20.47 -18.23
N ILE A 438 5.24 -19.80 -17.30
CA ILE A 438 3.98 -19.11 -17.59
C ILE A 438 4.21 -17.94 -18.54
N GLU A 439 5.27 -17.15 -18.32
CA GLU A 439 5.63 -16.02 -19.15
C GLU A 439 5.96 -16.45 -20.59
N ALA A 440 6.78 -17.48 -20.77
CA ALA A 440 7.15 -17.99 -22.09
C ALA A 440 5.92 -18.44 -22.88
N SER A 441 5.00 -19.14 -22.22
CA SER A 441 3.72 -19.52 -22.82
C SER A 441 2.92 -18.30 -23.24
N CYS A 442 2.73 -17.32 -22.34
CA CYS A 442 2.00 -16.09 -22.64
C CYS A 442 2.61 -15.33 -23.83
N ASN A 443 3.93 -15.10 -23.85
CA ASN A 443 4.61 -14.36 -24.91
C ASN A 443 4.46 -15.03 -26.28
N SER A 444 4.50 -16.36 -26.34
CA SER A 444 4.26 -17.11 -27.58
C SER A 444 2.88 -16.84 -28.20
N SER A 445 1.90 -16.40 -27.41
CA SER A 445 0.52 -16.14 -27.83
C SER A 445 0.09 -14.67 -27.72
N GLY A 446 1.05 -13.73 -27.80
CA GLY A 446 0.72 -12.30 -27.76
C GLY A 446 0.38 -11.77 -26.35
N GLY A 447 0.84 -12.49 -25.33
CA GLY A 447 0.85 -12.12 -23.93
C GLY A 447 -0.28 -12.69 -23.07
N SER A 448 -1.13 -13.57 -23.61
CA SER A 448 -2.10 -14.36 -22.85
C SER A 448 -2.15 -15.78 -23.44
N ALA A 449 -2.04 -16.80 -22.59
CA ALA A 449 -2.00 -18.20 -23.03
C ALA A 449 -2.40 -19.17 -21.91
N PRO A 450 -2.76 -20.43 -22.25
CA PRO A 450 -2.98 -21.48 -21.27
C PRO A 450 -1.76 -21.72 -20.38
N ILE A 451 -1.99 -21.94 -19.08
CA ILE A 451 -0.92 -22.22 -18.11
C ILE A 451 -0.33 -23.62 -18.38
N PRO A 452 1.01 -23.76 -18.51
CA PRO A 452 1.65 -25.07 -18.68
C PRO A 452 1.28 -26.06 -17.57
N THR A 453 1.14 -27.35 -17.91
CA THR A 453 0.65 -28.38 -16.97
C THR A 453 1.46 -28.48 -15.68
N GLU A 454 2.79 -28.32 -15.75
CA GLU A 454 3.67 -28.32 -14.57
C GLU A 454 3.34 -27.14 -13.63
N ALA A 455 3.29 -25.92 -14.18
CA ALA A 455 2.93 -24.71 -13.43
C ALA A 455 1.51 -24.80 -12.86
N ARG A 456 0.55 -25.31 -13.64
CA ARG A 456 -0.83 -25.48 -13.19
C ARG A 456 -0.93 -26.39 -11.97
N LYS A 457 -0.26 -27.55 -11.97
CA LYS A 457 -0.23 -28.47 -10.81
C LYS A 457 0.37 -27.79 -9.57
N GLN A 458 1.43 -27.00 -9.75
CA GLN A 458 2.02 -26.22 -8.66
C GLN A 458 1.01 -25.21 -8.10
N LEU A 459 0.30 -24.47 -8.95
CA LEU A 459 -0.73 -23.52 -8.55
C LEU A 459 -1.94 -24.18 -7.85
N GLU A 460 -2.39 -25.34 -8.33
CA GLU A 460 -3.44 -26.13 -7.70
C GLU A 460 -3.03 -26.60 -6.28
N SER A 461 -1.75 -26.98 -6.10
CA SER A 461 -1.20 -27.29 -4.78
C SER A 461 -1.19 -26.06 -3.87
N ILE A 462 -0.74 -24.90 -4.37
CA ILE A 462 -0.74 -23.64 -3.62
C ILE A 462 -2.17 -23.21 -3.25
N SER A 463 -3.15 -23.40 -4.13
CA SER A 463 -4.57 -23.11 -3.84
C SER A 463 -5.06 -23.88 -2.61
N LYS A 464 -4.71 -25.17 -2.51
CA LYS A 464 -5.08 -26.02 -1.35
C LYS A 464 -4.39 -25.60 -0.07
N ILE A 465 -3.09 -25.25 -0.13
CA ILE A 465 -2.31 -24.83 1.04
C ILE A 465 -2.80 -23.50 1.60
N LEU A 466 -3.01 -22.51 0.72
CA LEU A 466 -3.53 -21.21 1.12
C LEU A 466 -5.03 -21.25 1.41
N ASN A 467 -5.72 -22.31 0.96
CA ASN A 467 -7.17 -22.46 0.99
C ASN A 467 -7.89 -21.29 0.32
N ILE A 468 -7.35 -20.82 -0.81
CA ILE A 468 -7.89 -19.72 -1.61
C ILE A 468 -8.39 -20.31 -2.92
N GLY A 469 -9.71 -20.48 -3.06
CA GLY A 469 -10.33 -21.21 -4.15
C GLY A 469 -10.20 -20.54 -5.51
N TRP A 470 -10.12 -19.20 -5.53
CA TRP A 470 -9.96 -18.46 -6.79
C TRP A 470 -8.56 -18.59 -7.42
N ILE A 471 -7.57 -19.16 -6.70
CA ILE A 471 -6.29 -19.58 -7.30
C ILE A 471 -6.49 -20.76 -8.24
N GLU A 472 -7.22 -21.79 -7.81
CA GLU A 472 -7.54 -22.96 -8.66
C GLU A 472 -8.40 -22.54 -9.87
N GLN A 473 -9.40 -21.68 -9.64
CA GLN A 473 -10.22 -21.13 -10.73
C GLN A 473 -9.38 -20.35 -11.76
N GLY A 474 -8.46 -19.50 -11.28
CA GLY A 474 -7.55 -18.77 -12.16
C GLY A 474 -6.56 -19.68 -12.88
N ALA A 475 -6.09 -20.75 -12.22
CA ALA A 475 -5.18 -21.73 -12.82
C ALA A 475 -5.82 -22.59 -13.91
N ALA A 476 -7.15 -22.67 -13.92
CA ALA A 476 -7.93 -23.37 -14.95
C ALA A 476 -8.14 -22.55 -16.23
N THR A 477 -7.79 -21.26 -16.22
CA THR A 477 -7.93 -20.34 -17.37
C THR A 477 -6.57 -19.86 -17.88
N ASP A 478 -6.58 -19.04 -18.92
CA ASP A 478 -5.35 -18.46 -19.49
C ASP A 478 -4.70 -17.48 -18.51
N ALA A 479 -3.38 -17.59 -18.35
CA ALA A 479 -2.59 -16.57 -17.70
C ALA A 479 -2.40 -15.36 -18.62
N THR A 480 -2.09 -14.22 -18.02
CA THR A 480 -1.87 -12.97 -18.76
C THR A 480 -0.65 -12.21 -18.26
N ILE A 481 0.18 -11.72 -19.17
CA ILE A 481 1.23 -10.77 -18.85
C ILE A 481 0.61 -9.39 -18.69
N ILE A 482 0.78 -8.81 -17.50
CA ILE A 482 0.35 -7.45 -17.16
C ILE A 482 1.56 -6.53 -17.05
N CYS A 483 1.31 -5.22 -17.10
CA CYS A 483 2.33 -4.20 -17.16
C CYS A 483 2.06 -3.04 -16.21
N GLN A 484 3.13 -2.47 -15.65
CA GLN A 484 3.05 -1.24 -14.88
C GLN A 484 2.98 0.01 -15.75
N ARG A 485 2.76 -0.03 -17.06
CA ARG A 485 2.62 1.13 -17.98
C ARG A 485 2.44 0.53 -19.36
N SER A 486 1.43 0.92 -20.13
CA SER A 486 1.30 0.35 -21.49
C SER A 486 2.51 0.76 -22.34
N SER A 487 3.02 1.97 -22.11
CA SER A 487 4.29 2.48 -22.66
C SER A 487 5.54 1.69 -22.25
N SER A 488 5.51 0.99 -21.12
CA SER A 488 6.61 0.12 -20.63
C SER A 488 6.19 -1.35 -20.61
N CYS A 489 5.30 -1.75 -21.52
CA CYS A 489 4.77 -3.10 -21.56
C CYS A 489 5.90 -4.12 -21.80
N PRO A 490 6.01 -5.21 -21.02
CA PRO A 490 7.05 -6.21 -21.19
C PRO A 490 6.71 -7.28 -22.23
N ARG A 491 5.51 -7.24 -22.83
CA ARG A 491 5.06 -8.21 -23.84
C ARG A 491 5.82 -8.01 -25.15
N ASP A 492 6.12 -9.11 -25.85
CA ASP A 492 6.69 -9.05 -27.21
C ASP A 492 5.77 -8.27 -28.17
N LYS A 493 4.46 -8.46 -28.02
CA LYS A 493 3.43 -7.58 -28.61
C LYS A 493 3.00 -6.57 -27.55
N HIS A 494 3.68 -5.44 -27.51
CA HIS A 494 3.43 -4.34 -26.58
C HIS A 494 1.97 -3.87 -26.62
N CYS A 495 1.43 -3.46 -25.47
CA CYS A 495 0.05 -2.96 -25.34
C CYS A 495 -0.30 -1.80 -26.29
N LEU A 496 0.68 -0.99 -26.68
CA LEU A 496 0.51 0.17 -27.57
C LEU A 496 0.98 -0.08 -29.02
N GLY A 497 1.30 -1.32 -29.41
CA GLY A 497 1.84 -1.64 -30.74
C GLY A 497 3.37 -1.85 -30.73
N LYS A 498 4.12 -1.37 -31.73
CA LYS A 498 5.59 -1.53 -31.73
C LYS A 498 6.23 -0.76 -30.56
N ALA A 499 7.16 -1.39 -29.86
CA ALA A 499 7.93 -0.73 -28.81
C ALA A 499 8.60 0.54 -29.35
N PRO A 500 8.43 1.71 -28.71
CA PRO A 500 9.16 2.91 -29.11
C PRO A 500 10.67 2.66 -28.91
N PRO A 501 11.53 3.05 -29.87
CA PRO A 501 12.96 2.87 -29.73
C PRO A 501 13.45 3.62 -28.49
N LYS A 502 14.24 2.96 -27.63
CA LYS A 502 14.94 3.64 -26.54
C LYS A 502 15.90 4.66 -27.15
N LEU A 503 15.54 5.93 -27.13
CA LEU A 503 16.41 7.02 -27.53
C LEU A 503 17.55 7.11 -26.50
N LYS A 504 18.79 6.76 -26.91
CA LYS A 504 19.97 7.08 -26.10
C LYS A 504 20.03 8.61 -25.93
N PRO A 505 20.12 9.13 -24.69
CA PRO A 505 20.31 10.56 -24.44
C PRO A 505 21.48 11.09 -25.25
N GLN A 506 21.32 12.28 -25.82
CA GLN A 506 22.35 12.91 -26.66
C GLN A 506 23.65 13.13 -25.87
N ILE A 507 23.53 13.36 -24.56
CA ILE A 507 24.65 13.47 -23.61
C ILE A 507 25.46 12.18 -23.55
N ASP A 508 24.81 11.01 -23.47
CA ASP A 508 25.52 9.72 -23.41
C ASP A 508 26.23 9.41 -24.71
N LYS A 509 25.64 9.79 -25.86
CA LYS A 509 26.29 9.68 -27.17
C LYS A 509 27.53 10.57 -27.28
N ILE A 510 27.46 11.81 -26.77
CA ILE A 510 28.59 12.73 -26.73
C ILE A 510 29.68 12.19 -25.79
N ARG A 511 29.29 11.69 -24.61
CA ARG A 511 30.21 11.13 -23.62
C ARG A 511 30.92 9.87 -24.13
N GLU A 512 30.20 8.95 -24.78
CA GLU A 512 30.79 7.79 -25.46
C GLU A 512 31.70 8.22 -26.61
N ALA A 513 31.35 9.26 -27.37
CA ALA A 513 32.19 9.76 -28.47
C ALA A 513 33.50 10.41 -27.98
N VAL A 514 33.48 11.06 -26.81
CA VAL A 514 34.67 11.67 -26.20
C VAL A 514 35.54 10.64 -25.47
N LEU A 515 34.95 9.61 -24.86
CA LEU A 515 35.70 8.57 -24.15
C LEU A 515 36.32 7.51 -25.09
N ASN A 516 35.79 7.40 -26.32
CA ASN A 516 36.29 6.49 -27.35
C ASN A 516 37.15 7.21 -28.42
N ALA A 517 37.44 8.51 -28.24
CA ALA A 517 38.40 9.28 -29.02
C ALA A 517 39.72 9.38 -28.26
#